data_AF-A0A959B5X7-F1
#
_entry.id   AF-A0A959B5X7-F1
#
_cell.length_a   1.000
_cell.length_b   1.000
_cell.length_c   1.000
_cell.angle_alpha   90.00
_cell.angle_beta   90.00
_cell.angle_gamma   90.00
#
_symmetry.space_group_name_H-M   'P 1'
#
loop_
_entity.id
_entity.type
_entity.pdbx_description
1 polymer ?
#
loop_
_entity_poly.entity_id
_entity_poly.type
_entity_poly.pdbx_seq_one_letter_code
_entity_poly.pdbx_strand_id
1 'polypeptide(L)'
;MTKRSMKHRLIRARVILNQIVEKILDINKNRKRLPYHRNPSDAEQSLNEELRLLNKMAKQQAMLIQHYEAVLDGQDHRFNQLRR
;
A
#
# COMPACT_ATOMS: atom_id res chain seq x y z
N MET A 1 10.57 -17.52 -15.35
CA MET A 1 9.34 -16.76 -15.00
C MET A 1 8.75 -16.21 -16.28
N THR A 2 7.46 -16.43 -16.58
CA THR A 2 6.89 -16.08 -17.90
C THR A 2 6.26 -14.68 -17.89
N LYS A 3 6.22 -13.99 -19.04
CA LYS A 3 5.55 -12.68 -19.17
C LYS A 3 4.10 -12.73 -18.66
N ARG A 4 3.39 -13.84 -18.91
CA ARG A 4 2.02 -14.07 -18.41
C ARG A 4 1.94 -14.11 -16.88
N SER A 5 2.88 -14.79 -16.22
CA SER A 5 2.95 -14.80 -14.75
C SER A 5 3.25 -13.43 -14.14
N MET A 6 4.06 -12.60 -14.81
CA MET A 6 4.39 -11.25 -14.34
C MET A 6 3.22 -10.28 -14.49
N LYS A 7 2.51 -10.32 -15.63
CA LYS A 7 1.27 -9.53 -15.80
C LYS A 7 0.24 -9.85 -14.72
N HIS A 8 0.08 -11.13 -14.37
CA HIS A 8 -0.84 -11.53 -13.30
C HIS A 8 -0.41 -10.98 -11.92
N ARG A 9 0.89 -11.04 -11.60
CA ARG A 9 1.43 -10.46 -10.36
C ARG A 9 1.26 -8.94 -10.30
N LEU A 10 1.45 -8.24 -11.43
CA LEU A 10 1.19 -6.80 -11.55
C LEU A 10 -0.28 -6.47 -11.26
N ILE A 11 -1.22 -7.17 -11.90
CA ILE A 11 -2.66 -6.97 -11.67
C ILE A 11 -2.99 -7.19 -10.20
N ARG A 12 -2.47 -8.27 -9.61
CA ARG A 12 -2.70 -8.58 -8.19
C ARG A 12 -2.15 -7.48 -7.26
N ALA A 13 -0.94 -6.98 -7.51
CA ALA A 13 -0.35 -5.91 -6.72
C ALA A 13 -1.17 -4.61 -6.81
N ARG A 14 -1.68 -4.27 -8.01
CA ARG A 14 -2.58 -3.12 -8.20
C ARG A 14 -3.90 -3.27 -7.44
N VAL A 15 -4.52 -4.44 -7.49
CA VAL A 15 -5.75 -4.72 -6.72
C VAL A 15 -5.51 -4.55 -5.22
N ILE A 16 -4.42 -5.12 -4.69
CA ILE A 16 -4.08 -5.00 -3.27
C ILE A 16 -3.81 -3.53 -2.90
N LEU A 17 -3.07 -2.78 -3.73
CA LEU A 17 -2.81 -1.37 -3.48
C LEU A 17 -4.12 -0.57 -3.42
N ASN A 18 -5.05 -0.79 -4.35
CA ASN A 18 -6.36 -0.12 -4.35
C ASN A 18 -7.14 -0.42 -3.06
N GLN A 19 -7.18 -1.69 -2.64
CA GLN A 19 -7.84 -2.09 -1.39
C GLN A 19 -7.21 -1.41 -0.16
N ILE A 20 -5.89 -1.27 -0.12
CA ILE A 20 -5.19 -0.57 0.97
C ILE A 20 -5.57 0.92 0.98
N VAL A 21 -5.60 1.56 -0.20
CA VAL A 21 -6.00 2.97 -0.34
C VAL A 21 -7.44 3.18 0.12
N GLU A 22 -8.37 2.31 -0.27
CA GLU A 22 -9.76 2.35 0.18
C GLU A 22 -9.86 2.28 1.71
N LYS A 23 -9.15 1.33 2.34
CA LYS A 23 -9.10 1.22 3.81
C LYS A 23 -8.55 2.47 4.49
N ILE A 24 -7.46 3.04 3.97
CA ILE A 24 -6.89 4.30 4.49
C ILE A 24 -7.93 5.43 4.40
N LEU A 25 -8.63 5.55 3.28
CA LEU A 25 -9.65 6.58 3.09
C LEU A 25 -10.83 6.37 4.05
N ASP A 26 -11.26 5.14 4.27
CA ASP A 26 -12.37 4.84 5.17
C ASP A 26 -12.01 5.12 6.64
N ILE A 27 -10.79 4.76 7.09
CA ILE A 27 -10.28 5.15 8.41
C ILE A 27 -10.29 6.67 8.56
N ASN A 28 -9.83 7.41 7.55
CA ASN A 28 -9.80 8.87 7.59
C ASN A 28 -11.21 9.50 7.59
N LYS A 29 -12.17 8.94 6.82
CA LYS A 29 -13.57 9.38 6.85
C LYS A 29 -14.18 9.15 8.23
N ASN A 30 -13.92 8.00 8.83
CA ASN A 30 -14.43 7.65 10.16
C ASN A 30 -13.81 8.55 11.24
N ARG A 31 -12.51 8.85 11.13
CA ARG A 31 -11.83 9.79 12.04
C ARG A 31 -12.42 11.21 11.98
N LYS A 32 -12.78 11.70 10.79
CA LYS A 32 -13.47 13.00 10.63
C LYS A 32 -14.88 13.03 11.21
N ARG A 33 -15.52 11.87 11.38
CA ARG A 33 -16.88 11.72 11.92
C ARG A 33 -16.91 11.58 13.43
N LEU A 34 -15.78 11.30 14.08
CA LEU A 34 -15.71 11.23 15.54
C LEU A 34 -15.88 12.65 16.11
N PRO A 35 -16.90 12.91 16.95
CA PRO A 35 -17.02 14.20 17.64
C PRO A 35 -15.76 14.42 18.49
N TYR A 36 -15.31 15.68 18.59
CA TYR A 36 -14.12 16.09 19.33
C TYR A 36 -14.26 15.70 20.81
N HIS A 37 -13.89 14.47 21.16
CA HIS A 37 -13.97 13.97 22.53
C HIS A 37 -12.69 14.36 23.26
N ARG A 38 -12.85 14.89 24.48
CA ARG A 38 -11.77 15.42 25.31
C ARG A 38 -10.70 14.37 25.69
N ASN A 39 -10.99 13.07 25.52
CA ASN A 39 -10.06 11.95 25.76
C ASN A 39 -10.11 10.91 24.62
N PRO A 40 -9.41 11.13 23.49
CA PRO A 40 -9.41 10.20 22.35
C PRO A 40 -8.24 9.18 22.34
N SER A 41 -7.42 9.15 23.40
CA SER A 41 -6.08 8.50 23.42
C SER A 41 -6.00 7.13 22.76
N ASP A 42 -6.77 6.14 23.22
CA ASP A 42 -6.46 4.75 22.89
C ASP A 42 -7.03 4.33 21.54
N ALA A 43 -8.24 4.80 21.21
CA ALA A 43 -8.85 4.58 19.91
C ALA A 43 -8.09 5.33 18.80
N GLU A 44 -7.63 6.55 19.06
CA GLU A 44 -6.86 7.32 18.10
C GLU A 44 -5.45 6.75 17.89
N GLN A 45 -4.82 6.24 18.96
CA GLN A 45 -3.55 5.51 18.86
C GLN A 45 -3.68 4.25 18.01
N SER A 46 -4.71 3.42 18.27
CA SER A 46 -4.96 2.21 17.48
C SER A 46 -5.17 2.52 15.99
N LEU A 47 -5.98 3.55 15.67
CA LEU A 47 -6.19 3.99 14.29
C LEU A 47 -4.90 4.53 13.65
N ASN A 48 -4.05 5.23 14.41
CA ASN A 48 -2.76 5.70 13.91
C ASN A 48 -1.79 4.55 13.60
N GLU A 49 -1.76 3.52 14.43
CA GLU A 49 -0.97 2.31 14.18
C GLU A 49 -1.46 1.56 12.94
N GLU A 50 -2.77 1.41 12.78
CA GLU A 50 -3.38 0.80 11.61
C GLU A 50 -3.03 1.60 10.33
N LEU A 51 -3.18 2.93 10.36
CA LEU A 51 -2.78 3.80 9.26
C LEU A 51 -1.29 3.67 8.93
N ARG A 52 -0.42 3.55 9.94
CA ARG A 52 1.03 3.40 9.73
C ARG A 52 1.33 2.07 9.03
N LEU A 53 0.68 0.98 9.44
CA LEU A 53 0.83 -0.33 8.80
C LEU A 53 0.33 -0.31 7.36
N LEU A 54 -0.87 0.23 7.13
CA LEU A 54 -1.46 0.34 5.79
C LEU A 54 -0.58 1.18 4.86
N ASN A 55 -0.04 2.30 5.32
CA ASN A 55 0.91 3.11 4.54
C ASN A 55 2.19 2.33 4.18
N LYS A 56 2.74 1.57 5.13
CA LYS A 56 3.91 0.71 4.88
C LYS A 56 3.60 -0.35 3.81
N MET A 57 2.45 -0.99 3.90
CA MET A 57 2.00 -1.98 2.91
C MET A 57 1.75 -1.33 1.54
N ALA A 58 1.14 -0.15 1.48
CA ALA A 58 0.93 0.60 0.25
C ALA A 58 2.26 0.91 -0.45
N LYS A 59 3.25 1.40 0.30
CA LYS A 59 4.61 1.66 -0.22
C LYS A 59 5.24 0.40 -0.81
N GLN A 60 5.13 -0.73 -0.13
CA GLN A 60 5.65 -2.01 -0.61
C GLN A 60 4.95 -2.45 -1.91
N GLN A 61 3.62 -2.34 -1.98
CA GLN A 61 2.89 -2.68 -3.21
C GLN A 61 3.22 -1.75 -4.37
N ALA A 62 3.39 -0.45 -4.11
CA ALA A 62 3.83 0.51 -5.12
C ALA A 62 5.21 0.16 -5.68
N MET A 63 6.16 -0.22 -4.83
CA MET A 63 7.48 -0.69 -5.27
C MET A 63 7.39 -1.97 -6.12
N LEU A 64 6.52 -2.91 -5.75
CA LEU A 64 6.30 -4.13 -6.53
C LEU A 64 5.68 -3.83 -7.89
N ILE A 65 4.74 -2.90 -7.97
CA ILE A 65 4.14 -2.46 -9.23
C ILE A 65 5.21 -1.88 -10.14
N GLN A 66 6.03 -0.94 -9.63
CA GLN A 66 7.14 -0.34 -10.38
C GLN A 66 8.12 -1.41 -10.88
N HIS A 67 8.43 -2.42 -10.06
CA HIS A 67 9.25 -3.55 -10.48
C HIS A 67 8.63 -4.31 -11.65
N TYR A 68 7.38 -4.71 -11.51
CA TYR A 68 6.71 -5.56 -12.46
C TYR A 68 6.51 -4.83 -13.79
N GLU A 69 6.22 -3.52 -13.76
CA GLU A 69 6.20 -2.64 -14.93
C GLU A 69 7.57 -2.59 -15.60
N ALA A 70 8.64 -2.29 -14.85
CA ALA A 70 10.00 -2.26 -15.41
C ALA A 70 10.43 -3.59 -16.04
N VAL A 71 10.09 -4.74 -15.42
CA VAL A 71 10.39 -6.07 -15.98
C VAL A 71 9.59 -6.34 -17.24
N LEU A 72 8.31 -5.94 -17.28
CA LEU A 72 7.46 -6.15 -18.45
C LEU A 72 7.87 -5.28 -19.64
N ASP A 73 8.36 -4.06 -19.36
CA ASP A 73 8.85 -3.10 -20.36
C ASP A 73 10.30 -3.38 -20.79
N GLY A 74 10.97 -4.36 -20.17
CA GLY A 74 12.35 -4.73 -20.49
C GLY A 74 13.40 -3.73 -19.98
N GLN A 75 13.03 -2.86 -19.02
CA GLN A 75 13.88 -1.81 -18.44
C GLN A 75 14.39 -2.15 -17.03
N ASP A 76 14.24 -3.39 -16.56
CA ASP A 76 14.63 -3.77 -15.19
C ASP A 76 16.15 -3.87 -15.01
N HIS A 77 16.78 -2.73 -14.76
CA HIS A 77 18.20 -2.63 -14.43
C HIS A 77 18.48 -2.35 -12.95
N ARG A 78 17.45 -2.28 -12.08
CA ARG A 78 17.59 -1.61 -10.76
C ARG A 78 17.03 -2.32 -9.53
N PHE A 79 16.41 -3.49 -9.63
CA PHE A 79 15.78 -4.10 -8.45
C PHE A 79 16.73 -4.68 -7.38
N ASN A 80 18.03 -4.81 -7.67
CA ASN A 80 19.02 -5.36 -6.73
C ASN A 80 19.66 -4.34 -5.77
N GLN A 81 19.43 -3.02 -5.92
CA GLN A 81 20.10 -2.01 -5.08
C GLN A 81 19.28 -1.49 -3.89
N LEU A 82 17.96 -1.73 -3.84
CA LEU A 82 17.05 -1.21 -2.81
C LEU A 82 16.75 -2.20 -1.67
N ARG A 83 17.55 -3.27 -1.55
CA ARG A 83 17.41 -4.31 -0.52
C ARG A 83 18.40 -4.19 0.65
N ARG A 84 19.16 -3.08 0.74
CA ARG A 84 20.05 -2.77 1.87
C ARG A 84 19.45 -1.68 2.73
#